data_AF-A0AAP0S895-F1
#
_entry.id   AF-A0AAP0S895-F1
#
_cell.length_a   1.000
_cell.length_b   1.000
_cell.length_c   1.000
_cell.angle_alpha   90.00
_cell.angle_beta   90.00
_cell.angle_gamma   90.00
#
_symmetry.space_group_name_H-M   'P 1'
#
loop_
_entity.id
_entity.type
_entity.pdbx_description
1 polymer ?
#
loop_
_entity_poly.entity_id
_entity_poly.type
_entity_poly.pdbx_seq_one_letter_code
_entity_poly.pdbx_strand_id
1 'polypeptide(L)'
;MLSKEALSALYGSLVSESFKTKFYKTTTGGGQTTISGLFQCRGDLSNVDGYSCVSKLPQTFDQLCGKTVATRIQLFGCYILYEVAGFAQIFGMEMLYKTCSATNVAGSGFEERTRICSS
;
A
#
# COMPACT_ATOMS: atom_id res chain seq x y z
N MET A 1 -2.47 -18.52 -6.74
CA MET A 1 -3.88 -18.07 -6.83
C MET A 1 -4.15 -17.10 -5.68
N LEU A 2 -4.91 -16.02 -5.89
CA LEU A 2 -5.23 -15.05 -4.84
C LEU A 2 -6.31 -15.60 -3.88
N SER A 3 -6.00 -15.74 -2.59
CA SER A 3 -6.98 -16.09 -1.54
C SER A 3 -7.58 -14.82 -0.94
N LYS A 4 -8.91 -14.74 -0.92
CA LYS A 4 -9.63 -13.60 -0.32
C LYS A 4 -9.47 -13.57 1.19
N GLU A 5 -9.44 -14.75 1.81
CA GLU A 5 -9.32 -14.94 3.26
C GLU A 5 -7.93 -14.53 3.75
N ALA A 6 -6.88 -14.92 3.01
CA ALA A 6 -5.51 -14.48 3.30
C ALA A 6 -5.38 -12.96 3.15
N LEU A 7 -6.01 -12.38 2.13
CA LEU A 7 -5.99 -10.94 1.89
C LEU A 7 -6.74 -10.16 2.99
N SER A 8 -7.92 -10.63 3.43
CA SER A 8 -8.64 -9.99 4.53
C SER A 8 -7.87 -10.06 5.85
N ALA A 9 -7.23 -11.20 6.13
CA ALA A 9 -6.38 -11.36 7.30
C ALA A 9 -5.15 -10.42 7.26
N LEU A 10 -4.57 -10.24 6.08
CA LEU A 10 -3.46 -9.30 5.86
C LEU A 10 -3.90 -7.87 6.21
N TYR A 11 -5.02 -7.42 5.64
CA TYR A 11 -5.54 -6.08 5.91
C TYR A 11 -5.86 -5.87 7.39
N GLY A 12 -6.51 -6.83 8.05
CA GLY A 12 -6.77 -6.75 9.49
C GLY A 12 -5.49 -6.58 10.31
N SER A 13 -4.42 -7.29 9.93
CA SER A 13 -3.13 -7.23 10.60
C SER A 13 -2.43 -5.89 10.39
N LEU A 14 -2.40 -5.39 9.15
CA LEU A 14 -1.81 -4.09 8.81
C LEU A 14 -2.56 -2.94 9.51
N VAL A 15 -3.88 -2.97 9.52
CA VAL A 15 -4.72 -1.97 10.17
C VAL A 15 -4.50 -1.98 11.69
N SER A 16 -4.45 -3.16 12.31
CA SER A 16 -4.20 -3.28 13.76
C SER A 16 -2.83 -2.71 14.18
N GLU A 17 -1.79 -3.00 13.41
CA GLU A 17 -0.43 -2.55 13.73
C GLU A 17 -0.17 -1.07 13.40
N SER A 18 -0.97 -0.47 12.52
CA SER A 18 -0.86 0.95 12.16
C SER A 18 -1.10 1.92 13.33
N PHE A 19 -1.74 1.46 14.41
CA PHE A 19 -1.87 2.24 15.65
C PHE A 19 -0.58 2.26 16.49
N LYS A 20 0.30 1.28 16.32
CA LYS A 20 1.48 1.09 17.16
C LYS A 20 2.74 1.56 16.46
N THR A 21 2.86 1.28 15.17
CA THR A 21 4.07 1.49 14.40
C THR A 21 3.78 2.27 13.12
N LYS A 22 4.81 2.95 12.61
CA LYS A 22 4.77 3.63 11.32
C LYS A 22 5.16 2.72 10.16
N PHE A 23 5.64 1.51 10.44
CA PHE A 23 6.03 0.53 9.45
C PHE A 23 5.79 -0.86 10.00
N TYR A 24 5.12 -1.69 9.21
CA TYR A 24 4.92 -3.09 9.52
C TYR A 24 4.85 -3.89 8.25
N LYS A 25 5.48 -5.06 8.27
CA LYS A 25 5.44 -6.05 7.18
C LYS A 25 4.99 -7.38 7.78
N THR A 26 4.07 -8.03 7.09
CA THR A 26 3.59 -9.36 7.50
C THR A 26 3.21 -10.17 6.28
N THR A 27 2.99 -11.46 6.51
CA THR A 27 2.65 -12.44 5.49
C THR A 27 1.50 -13.29 6.01
N THR A 28 0.52 -13.56 5.16
CA THR A 28 -0.66 -14.38 5.47
C THR A 28 -0.88 -15.45 4.40
N GLY A 29 -1.67 -16.47 4.72
CA GLY A 29 -1.93 -17.61 3.83
C GLY A 29 -0.87 -18.71 3.91
N GLY A 30 -0.89 -19.64 2.95
CA GLY A 30 0.03 -20.77 2.91
C GLY A 30 0.21 -21.38 1.52
N GLY A 31 1.41 -21.89 1.24
CA GLY A 31 1.76 -22.48 -0.05
C GLY A 31 1.62 -21.48 -1.21
N GLN A 32 0.90 -21.87 -2.27
CA GLN A 32 0.66 -21.06 -3.47
C GLN A 32 -0.36 -19.91 -3.29
N THR A 33 -0.85 -19.72 -2.07
CA THR A 33 -1.77 -18.63 -1.69
C THR A 33 -1.16 -17.64 -0.70
N THR A 34 0.15 -17.75 -0.46
CA THR A 34 0.88 -16.86 0.44
C THR A 34 0.84 -15.43 -0.11
N ILE A 35 0.45 -14.47 0.72
CA ILE A 35 0.40 -13.04 0.40
C ILE A 35 1.28 -12.30 1.39
N SER A 36 2.25 -11.54 0.89
CA SER A 36 3.04 -10.62 1.71
C SER A 36 2.52 -9.21 1.55
N GLY A 37 2.54 -8.44 2.62
CA GLY A 37 2.15 -7.04 2.57
C GLY A 37 2.90 -6.19 3.59
N LEU A 38 2.94 -4.90 3.31
CA LEU A 38 3.50 -3.90 4.20
C LEU A 38 2.73 -2.59 4.12
N PHE A 39 2.80 -1.82 5.20
CA PHE A 39 2.49 -0.40 5.19
C PHE A 39 3.68 0.40 5.69
N GLN A 40 3.78 1.64 5.23
CA GLN A 40 4.69 2.65 5.73
C GLN A 40 3.97 3.99 5.80
N CYS A 41 3.75 4.49 7.01
CA CYS A 41 3.23 5.81 7.26
C CYS A 41 4.32 6.87 7.17
N ARG A 42 3.94 8.11 6.84
CA ARG A 42 4.86 9.25 6.83
C ARG A 42 5.38 9.51 8.24
N GLY A 43 6.68 9.81 8.35
CA GLY A 43 7.39 9.90 9.63
C GLY A 43 6.87 10.99 10.59
N ASP A 44 6.32 12.06 10.04
CA ASP A 44 5.79 13.23 10.75
C ASP A 44 4.32 13.11 11.17
N LEU A 45 3.58 12.11 10.70
CA LEU A 45 2.16 11.91 11.06
C LEU A 45 1.98 11.28 12.43
N SER A 46 0.87 11.50 13.12
CA SER A 46 0.57 10.70 14.32
C SER A 46 0.22 9.25 13.93
N ASN A 47 0.27 8.31 14.89
CA ASN A 47 -0.19 6.95 14.63
C ASN A 47 -1.70 6.90 14.31
N VAL A 48 -2.49 7.86 14.82
CA VAL A 48 -3.91 7.98 14.52
C VAL A 48 -4.12 8.38 13.06
N ASP A 49 -3.34 9.33 12.56
CA ASP A 49 -3.38 9.74 11.15
C ASP A 49 -2.88 8.62 10.22
N GLY A 50 -1.84 7.89 10.65
CA GLY A 50 -1.36 6.69 9.99
C GLY A 50 -2.45 5.63 9.87
N TYR A 51 -3.13 5.31 10.97
CA TYR A 51 -4.27 4.39 10.99
C TYR A 51 -5.41 4.85 10.08
N SER A 52 -5.78 6.13 10.12
CA SER A 52 -6.81 6.70 9.25
C SER A 52 -6.44 6.57 7.77
N CYS A 53 -5.14 6.63 7.45
CA CYS A 53 -4.64 6.35 6.11
C CYS A 53 -4.79 4.86 5.79
N VAL A 54 -4.26 3.95 6.61
CA VAL A 54 -4.22 2.49 6.39
C VAL A 54 -5.62 1.86 6.34
N SER A 55 -6.56 2.35 7.15
CA SER A 55 -7.94 1.81 7.24
C SER A 55 -8.79 2.04 5.99
N LYS A 56 -8.47 3.04 5.16
CA LYS A 56 -9.22 3.35 3.92
C LYS A 56 -8.89 2.42 2.76
N LEU A 57 -7.77 1.68 2.85
CA LEU A 57 -7.28 0.97 1.68
C LEU A 57 -8.01 -0.31 1.31
N PRO A 58 -8.52 -1.15 2.22
CA PRO A 58 -9.23 -2.36 1.81
C PRO A 58 -10.36 -2.03 0.80
N GLN A 59 -11.15 -1.00 1.11
CA GLN A 59 -12.19 -0.50 0.22
C GLN A 59 -11.63 0.09 -1.09
N THR A 60 -10.53 0.83 -1.00
CA THR A 60 -9.88 1.47 -2.16
C THR A 60 -9.24 0.43 -3.10
N PHE A 61 -8.65 -0.63 -2.58
CA PHE A 61 -8.05 -1.72 -3.34
C PHE A 61 -9.10 -2.48 -4.15
N ASP A 62 -10.20 -2.89 -3.48
CA ASP A 62 -11.28 -3.63 -4.11
C ASP A 62 -11.95 -2.84 -5.24
N GLN A 63 -12.14 -1.53 -5.04
CA GLN A 63 -12.76 -0.65 -6.05
C GLN A 63 -11.86 -0.37 -7.26
N LEU A 64 -10.54 -0.30 -7.08
CA LEU A 64 -9.62 0.18 -8.11
C LEU A 64 -8.89 -0.91 -8.86
N CYS A 65 -8.41 -1.94 -8.16
CA CYS A 65 -7.57 -2.98 -8.75
C CYS A 65 -8.33 -4.29 -8.99
N GLY A 66 -9.48 -4.48 -8.35
CA GLY A 66 -10.17 -5.76 -8.35
C GLY A 66 -9.25 -6.88 -7.81
N LYS A 67 -9.29 -8.05 -8.43
CA LYS A 67 -8.44 -9.19 -8.03
C LYS A 67 -7.10 -9.13 -8.77
N THR A 68 -6.08 -8.55 -8.15
CA THR A 68 -4.72 -8.45 -8.70
C THR A 68 -3.71 -9.24 -7.88
N VAL A 69 -2.62 -9.69 -8.52
CA VAL A 69 -1.58 -10.49 -7.86
C VAL A 69 -0.56 -9.64 -7.10
N ALA A 70 -0.47 -8.35 -7.42
CA ALA A 70 0.25 -7.38 -6.61
C ALA A 70 -0.37 -5.99 -6.79
N THR A 71 -0.33 -5.18 -5.73
CA THR A 71 -0.74 -3.77 -5.80
C THR A 71 0.13 -2.89 -4.94
N ARG A 72 0.47 -1.72 -5.47
CA ARG A 72 1.15 -0.62 -4.79
C ARG A 72 0.25 0.61 -4.76
N ILE A 73 -0.02 1.14 -3.58
CA ILE A 73 -0.75 2.39 -3.41
C ILE A 73 0.10 3.37 -2.61
N GLN A 74 0.30 4.56 -3.17
CA GLN A 74 0.98 5.68 -2.53
C GLN A 74 -0.02 6.80 -2.29
N LEU A 75 -0.42 6.98 -1.03
CA LEU A 75 -1.17 8.13 -0.55
C LEU A 75 -0.25 9.14 0.13
N PHE A 76 -0.81 10.28 0.54
CA PHE A 76 -0.04 11.32 1.24
C PHE A 76 0.55 10.88 2.56
N GLY A 77 -0.21 10.08 3.30
CA GLY A 77 0.15 9.68 4.65
C GLY A 77 0.72 8.29 4.75
N CYS A 78 0.53 7.46 3.72
CA CYS A 78 0.94 6.06 3.78
C CYS A 78 1.25 5.48 2.40
N TYR A 79 2.23 4.59 2.37
CA TYR A 79 2.56 3.70 1.28
C TYR A 79 2.17 2.29 1.68
N ILE A 80 1.47 1.57 0.79
CA ILE A 80 1.12 0.17 1.01
C ILE A 80 1.41 -0.64 -0.23
N LEU A 81 1.95 -1.82 0.01
CA LEU A 81 2.24 -2.82 -1.00
C LEU A 81 1.71 -4.16 -0.51
N TYR A 82 1.02 -4.89 -1.36
CA TYR A 82 0.83 -6.33 -1.20
C TYR A 82 1.22 -7.07 -2.48
N GLU A 83 1.71 -8.29 -2.32
CA GLU A 83 2.14 -9.18 -3.39
C GLU A 83 1.87 -10.64 -3.04
N VAL A 84 1.34 -11.39 -4.01
CA VAL A 84 1.21 -12.85 -3.92
C VAL A 84 2.57 -13.49 -4.18
N ALA A 85 2.86 -14.60 -3.49
CA ALA A 85 4.10 -15.35 -3.68
C ALA A 85 4.33 -15.71 -5.15
N GLY A 86 5.56 -15.47 -5.62
CA GLY A 86 5.96 -15.66 -7.02
C GLY A 86 5.87 -14.40 -7.89
N PHE A 87 5.37 -13.28 -7.37
CA PHE A 87 5.44 -12.00 -8.08
C PHE A 87 6.90 -11.52 -8.18
N ALA A 88 7.34 -11.19 -9.40
CA ALA A 88 8.67 -10.66 -9.63
C ALA A 88 8.77 -9.28 -8.96
N GLN A 89 9.63 -9.14 -7.94
CA GLN A 89 9.84 -7.86 -7.30
C GLN A 89 10.39 -6.88 -8.32
N ILE A 90 9.58 -5.88 -8.68
CA ILE A 90 10.02 -4.73 -9.45
C ILE A 90 11.16 -4.10 -8.64
N PHE A 91 12.35 -3.97 -9.25
CA PHE A 91 13.51 -3.38 -8.60
C PHE A 91 13.12 -2.04 -7.97
N GLY A 92 13.46 -1.85 -6.69
CA GLY A 92 12.99 -0.70 -5.89
C GLY A 92 13.38 0.69 -6.42
N MET A 93 14.14 0.75 -7.52
CA MET A 93 14.59 1.96 -8.19
C MET A 93 13.80 2.29 -9.46
N GLU A 94 12.81 1.47 -9.85
CA GLU A 94 11.97 1.78 -11.01
C GLU A 94 11.09 3.01 -10.74
N MET A 95 11.17 3.99 -11.64
CA MET A 95 10.34 5.20 -11.55
C MET A 95 8.89 4.86 -11.89
N LEU A 96 8.10 4.66 -10.83
CA LEU A 96 6.70 4.28 -10.93
C LEU A 96 5.79 5.44 -11.39
N TYR A 97 6.11 6.66 -10.98
CA TYR A 97 5.32 7.84 -11.30
C TYR A 97 6.11 9.12 -11.00
N LYS A 98 5.90 10.14 -11.83
CA LYS A 98 6.46 11.47 -11.66
C LYS A 98 5.45 12.50 -12.12
N THR A 99 5.12 13.47 -11.25
CA THR A 99 4.44 14.69 -11.65
C THR A 99 5.25 15.92 -11.29
N CYS A 100 5.34 16.82 -12.27
CA CYS A 100 5.93 18.14 -12.14
C CYS A 100 4.81 19.18 -12.10
N SER A 101 4.99 20.25 -11.33
CA SER A 101 4.08 21.40 -11.34
C SER A 101 4.15 22.11 -12.70
N ALA A 102 3.03 22.68 -13.15
CA ALA A 102 3.00 23.52 -14.35
C ALA A 102 3.71 24.88 -14.14
N THR A 103 3.94 25.27 -12.89
CA THR A 103 4.55 26.56 -12.50
C THR A 103 5.82 26.32 -11.67
N ASN A 104 6.90 27.02 -12.03
CA ASN A 104 8.15 27.02 -11.29
C ASN A 104 8.06 27.99 -10.09
N VAL A 105 7.45 27.56 -8.97
CA VAL A 105 7.39 28.33 -7.71
C VAL A 105 7.55 27.41 -6.49
N ALA A 106 8.23 27.91 -5.45
CA ALA A 106 8.57 27.20 -4.21
C ALA A 106 7.37 26.99 -3.28
N GLY A 107 6.81 25.77 -3.26
CA GLY A 107 5.85 25.25 -2.25
C GLY A 107 4.44 25.86 -2.32
N SER A 108 3.34 25.24 -1.88
CA SER A 108 3.08 23.97 -1.20
C SER A 108 1.77 23.40 -1.77
N GLY A 109 1.81 22.22 -2.35
CA GLY A 109 0.62 21.55 -2.89
C GLY A 109 0.87 20.05 -2.94
N PHE A 110 0.11 19.33 -2.13
CA PHE A 110 0.20 17.90 -2.00
C PHE A 110 -1.11 17.32 -2.56
N GLU A 111 -1.12 17.08 -3.88
CA GLU A 111 -2.17 16.34 -4.61
C GLU A 111 -1.78 14.88 -4.84
N GLU A 112 -2.76 13.98 -4.83
CA GLU A 112 -2.62 12.51 -4.74
C GLU A 112 -1.86 11.93 -5.94
N ARG A 113 -0.88 11.04 -5.71
CA ARG A 113 0.14 10.80 -6.75
C ARG A 113 0.27 9.42 -7.36
N THR A 114 0.00 8.25 -6.76
CA THR A 114 0.19 7.01 -7.55
C THR A 114 -0.54 5.78 -7.05
N ARG A 115 -1.15 5.04 -7.98
CA ARG A 115 -1.77 3.74 -7.73
C ARG A 115 -1.35 2.80 -8.87
N ILE A 116 -0.70 1.69 -8.55
CA ILE A 116 -0.23 0.70 -9.54
C ILE A 116 -0.78 -0.65 -9.16
N CYS A 117 -1.65 -1.17 -10.02
CA CYS A 117 -2.22 -2.50 -9.94
C CYS A 117 -1.48 -3.40 -10.95
N SER A 118 -1.01 -4.58 -10.52
CA SER A 118 -0.40 -5.58 -11.41
C SER A 118 -1.33 -6.79 -11.53
N SER A 119 -1.83 -7.04 -12.74
CA SER A 119 -2.70 -8.16 -13.09
C SER A 119 -1.98 -9.50 -13.05
#